data_AF-A0A920QNK7-F1
#
_entry.id   AF-A0A920QNK7-F1
#
_cell.length_a   1.000
_cell.length_b   1.000
_cell.length_c   1.000
_cell.angle_alpha   90.00
_cell.angle_beta   90.00
_cell.angle_gamma   90.00
#
_symmetry.space_group_name_H-M   'P 1'
#
loop_
_entity.id
_entity.type
_entity.pdbx_description
1 polymer ?
#
loop_
_entity_poly.entity_id
_entity_poly.type
_entity_poly.pdbx_seq_one_letter_code
_entity_poly.pdbx_strand_id
1 'polypeptide(L)'
;MKHLIKIVPFFLFIGIIFSQRQPSNTGMSGNPLKGNNFIRQYQLSVYTVASESSDSIRVLSYLSIPNHVLQFVKSSKGFKASYEATISIKRKKGDLVGRKNWSNDLITKTYLESTSKEIFNIHFNEFRVPLGEDYIISAGNFGS
;
A
#
# COMPACT_ATOMS: atom_id res chain seq x y z
N MET A 1 -27.83 45.02 48.78
CA MET A 1 -26.67 44.52 49.57
C MET A 1 -25.74 43.82 48.60
N LYS A 2 -24.69 44.50 48.11
CA LYS A 2 -23.30 44.49 48.63
C LYS A 2 -22.69 43.09 48.73
N HIS A 3 -21.82 42.80 47.76
CA HIS A 3 -20.56 42.02 47.84
C HIS A 3 -20.68 40.51 48.19
N LEU A 4 -19.84 39.59 47.74
CA LEU A 4 -18.42 39.64 47.41
C LEU A 4 -18.07 38.60 46.32
N ILE A 5 -17.15 39.01 45.46
CA ILE A 5 -16.24 38.17 44.69
C ILE A 5 -15.55 37.13 45.59
N LYS A 6 -15.51 35.86 45.14
CA LYS A 6 -14.45 34.91 45.50
C LYS A 6 -13.92 34.27 44.22
N ILE A 7 -12.76 34.75 43.80
CA ILE A 7 -11.91 34.14 42.77
C ILE A 7 -11.37 32.83 43.37
N VAL A 8 -11.76 31.70 42.81
CA VAL A 8 -11.12 30.41 43.06
C VAL A 8 -10.37 30.05 41.78
N PRO A 9 -9.06 29.76 41.84
CA PRO A 9 -8.25 29.58 40.64
C PRO A 9 -8.69 28.31 39.90
N PHE A 10 -9.26 28.51 38.71
CA PHE A 10 -9.49 27.48 37.68
C PHE A 10 -8.13 27.09 37.07
N PHE A 11 -7.29 26.41 37.83
CA PHE A 11 -6.01 25.89 37.38
C PHE A 11 -5.85 24.46 37.90
N LEU A 12 -6.55 23.50 37.26
CA LEU A 12 -6.22 22.08 37.27
C LEU A 12 -7.09 21.26 36.30
N PHE A 13 -7.37 21.80 35.10
CA PHE A 13 -8.13 21.07 34.07
C PHE A 13 -7.55 21.26 32.66
N ILE A 14 -6.23 21.20 32.53
CA ILE A 14 -5.55 21.03 31.23
C ILE A 14 -4.53 19.91 31.40
N GLY A 15 -5.01 18.67 31.27
CA GLY A 15 -4.14 17.51 31.42
C GLY A 15 -4.72 16.18 30.96
N ILE A 16 -5.94 16.17 30.40
CA ILE A 16 -6.51 14.98 29.77
C ILE A 16 -6.97 15.38 28.37
N ILE A 17 -6.02 15.77 27.52
CA ILE A 17 -6.20 15.50 26.09
C ILE A 17 -6.11 13.99 25.99
N PHE A 18 -7.28 13.38 25.82
CA PHE A 18 -7.44 12.05 25.27
C PHE A 18 -6.63 11.97 23.96
N SER A 19 -5.36 11.60 24.05
CA SER A 19 -4.66 10.96 22.95
C SER A 19 -5.16 9.52 22.91
N GLN A 20 -6.40 9.33 22.44
CA GLN A 20 -6.79 8.04 21.89
C GLN A 20 -5.93 7.86 20.64
N ARG A 21 -4.75 7.27 20.84
CA ARG A 21 -4.02 6.63 19.75
C ARG A 21 -4.99 5.59 19.20
N GLN A 22 -5.53 5.83 18.01
CA GLN A 22 -6.07 4.75 17.20
C GLN A 22 -4.99 3.66 17.16
N PRO A 23 -5.31 2.40 17.47
CA PRO A 23 -4.42 1.32 17.11
C PRO A 23 -4.30 1.33 15.59
N SER A 24 -3.18 1.84 15.08
CA SER A 24 -2.74 1.44 13.76
C SER A 24 -2.51 -0.06 13.86
N ASN A 25 -3.23 -0.85 13.06
CA ASN A 25 -2.94 -2.25 12.83
C ASN A 25 -1.60 -2.38 12.08
N THR A 26 -0.50 -2.01 12.75
CA THR A 26 0.85 -2.46 12.43
C THR A 26 1.07 -3.77 13.17
N GLY A 27 0.34 -4.79 12.74
CA GLY A 27 0.66 -6.19 13.02
C GLY A 27 1.55 -6.71 11.89
N MET A 28 2.73 -7.23 12.26
CA MET A 28 3.81 -7.76 11.40
C MET A 28 4.87 -6.74 10.94
N SER A 29 5.53 -6.11 11.91
CA SER A 29 6.93 -5.70 11.77
C SER A 29 7.83 -6.94 11.98
N GLY A 30 8.10 -7.66 10.91
CA GLY A 30 9.28 -8.52 10.81
C GLY A 30 10.44 -7.65 10.35
N ASN A 31 11.54 -7.65 11.10
CA ASN A 31 12.73 -6.82 10.89
C ASN A 31 13.24 -6.91 9.43
N PRO A 32 13.12 -5.86 8.58
CA PRO A 32 13.57 -5.93 7.19
C PRO A 32 15.10 -5.78 7.04
N LEU A 33 15.84 -5.61 8.13
CA LEU A 33 17.28 -5.35 8.12
C LEU A 33 18.12 -6.63 7.93
N LYS A 34 17.91 -7.36 6.83
CA LYS A 34 18.93 -8.26 6.28
C LYS A 34 18.67 -8.58 4.80
N GLY A 35 19.23 -7.75 3.94
CA GLY A 35 19.28 -7.98 2.49
C GLY A 35 18.92 -6.74 1.70
N ASN A 36 19.93 -5.93 1.37
CA ASN A 36 20.01 -5.10 0.17
C ASN A 36 18.67 -4.49 -0.28
N ASN A 37 17.95 -3.81 0.62
CA ASN A 37 16.61 -3.30 0.29
C ASN A 37 16.77 -2.05 -0.57
N PHE A 38 16.67 -2.22 -1.89
CA PHE A 38 16.11 -1.16 -2.72
C PHE A 38 14.83 -0.69 -2.03
N ILE A 39 14.80 0.56 -1.58
CA ILE A 39 13.59 1.16 -1.02
C ILE A 39 12.51 1.00 -2.09
N ARG A 40 11.54 0.10 -1.85
CA ARG A 40 10.47 -0.16 -2.82
C ARG A 40 9.69 1.15 -2.98
N GLN A 41 9.78 1.75 -4.16
CA GLN A 41 9.12 3.03 -4.46
C GLN A 41 7.64 2.84 -4.87
N TYR A 42 7.14 1.60 -4.83
CA TYR A 42 5.74 1.20 -5.04
C TYR A 42 5.16 0.60 -3.75
N GLN A 43 3.83 0.56 -3.65
CA GLN A 43 3.13 0.03 -2.47
C GLN A 43 2.31 -1.21 -2.83
N LEU A 44 2.49 -2.29 -2.08
CA LEU A 44 1.65 -3.49 -2.14
C LEU A 44 0.86 -3.62 -0.83
N SER A 45 -0.46 -3.57 -0.92
CA SER A 45 -1.39 -3.81 0.19
C SER A 45 -2.14 -5.12 -0.03
N VAL A 46 -2.24 -5.94 1.01
CA VAL A 46 -2.87 -7.27 0.94
C VAL A 46 -3.88 -7.41 2.07
N TYR A 47 -5.06 -7.91 1.73
CA TYR A 47 -6.15 -8.19 2.68
C TYR A 47 -6.66 -9.60 2.46
N THR A 48 -7.01 -10.28 3.56
CA THR A 48 -7.60 -11.62 3.52
C THR A 48 -9.07 -11.55 3.92
N VAL A 49 -9.93 -12.17 3.12
CA VAL A 49 -11.36 -12.27 3.37
C VAL A 49 -11.77 -13.73 3.33
N ALA A 50 -12.67 -14.14 4.22
CA ALA A 50 -13.25 -15.49 4.16
C ALA A 50 -13.92 -15.71 2.79
N SER A 51 -13.72 -16.88 2.21
CA SER A 51 -14.47 -17.29 1.02
C SER A 51 -15.85 -17.80 1.43
N GLU A 52 -16.81 -17.81 0.50
CA GLU A 52 -18.12 -18.42 0.70
C GLU A 52 -18.01 -19.94 0.95
N SER A 53 -16.99 -20.56 0.36
CA SER A 53 -16.60 -21.94 0.65
C SER A 53 -15.77 -22.02 1.94
N SER A 54 -16.03 -23.01 2.80
CA SER A 54 -15.25 -23.24 4.02
C SER A 54 -13.77 -23.53 3.79
N ASP A 55 -13.37 -23.92 2.57
CA ASP A 55 -12.04 -24.52 2.33
C ASP A 55 -11.04 -23.55 1.70
N SER A 56 -11.43 -22.29 1.51
CA SER A 56 -10.56 -21.29 0.89
C SER A 56 -10.63 -19.90 1.52
N ILE A 57 -9.56 -19.14 1.32
CA ILE A 57 -9.46 -17.72 1.64
C ILE A 57 -9.31 -16.94 0.35
N ARG A 58 -9.94 -15.77 0.29
CA ARG A 58 -9.72 -14.76 -0.75
C ARG A 58 -8.62 -13.82 -0.30
N VAL A 59 -7.60 -13.66 -1.14
CA VAL A 59 -6.46 -12.76 -0.93
C VAL A 59 -6.59 -11.60 -1.91
N LEU A 60 -7.05 -10.46 -1.40
CA LEU A 60 -7.23 -9.23 -2.14
C LEU A 60 -5.91 -8.46 -2.15
N SER A 61 -5.37 -8.18 -3.32
CA SER A 61 -4.07 -7.53 -3.49
C SER A 61 -4.20 -6.25 -4.30
N TYR A 62 -3.63 -5.17 -3.79
CA TYR A 62 -3.61 -3.85 -4.42
C TYR A 62 -2.17 -3.39 -4.59
N LEU A 63 -1.75 -3.13 -5.82
CA LEU A 63 -0.42 -2.64 -6.16
C LEU A 63 -0.55 -1.21 -6.68
N SER A 64 -0.07 -0.24 -5.90
CA SER A 64 0.00 1.17 -6.28
C SER A 64 1.39 1.52 -6.82
N ILE A 65 1.42 2.11 -8.01
CA ILE A 65 2.62 2.47 -8.76
C ILE A 65 2.58 3.98 -9.07
N PRO A 66 3.34 4.80 -8.34
CA PRO A 66 3.46 6.23 -8.62
C PRO A 66 4.15 6.54 -9.95
N ASN A 67 3.82 7.65 -10.59
CA ASN A 67 4.43 8.04 -11.86
C ASN A 67 5.96 8.23 -11.74
N HIS A 68 6.45 8.81 -10.64
CA HIS A 68 7.89 9.07 -10.45
C HIS A 68 8.80 7.83 -10.48
N VAL A 69 8.24 6.62 -10.36
CA VAL A 69 9.01 5.36 -10.42
C VAL A 69 9.06 4.76 -11.82
N LEU A 70 8.26 5.29 -12.74
CA LEU A 70 8.16 4.83 -14.12
C LEU A 70 9.07 5.65 -15.02
N GLN A 71 9.61 5.00 -16.05
CA GLN A 71 10.44 5.67 -17.04
C GLN A 71 9.58 6.37 -18.09
N PHE A 72 9.31 7.64 -17.86
CA PHE A 72 8.64 8.50 -18.84
C PHE A 72 9.65 9.09 -19.85
N VAL A 73 9.33 9.00 -21.14
CA VAL A 73 10.10 9.57 -22.25
C VAL A 73 9.27 10.64 -22.94
N LYS A 74 9.90 11.76 -23.30
CA LYS A 74 9.25 12.85 -24.04
C LYS A 74 8.78 12.35 -25.42
N SER A 75 7.57 12.74 -25.79
CA SER A 75 6.92 12.43 -27.06
C SER A 75 6.22 13.67 -27.62
N SER A 76 5.69 13.60 -28.84
CA SER A 76 4.90 14.68 -29.44
C SER A 76 3.59 14.99 -28.69
N LYS A 77 3.10 14.06 -27.87
CA LYS A 77 1.82 14.17 -27.13
C LYS A 77 2.01 14.42 -25.62
N GLY A 78 3.23 14.71 -25.17
CA GLY A 78 3.58 14.83 -23.75
C GLY A 78 4.65 13.82 -23.38
N PHE A 79 4.50 13.12 -22.25
CA PHE A 79 5.45 12.12 -21.78
C PHE A 79 4.80 10.74 -21.76
N LYS A 80 5.44 9.75 -22.38
CA LYS A 80 4.94 8.37 -22.44
C LYS A 80 5.78 7.45 -21.56
N ALA A 81 5.13 6.59 -20.80
CA ALA A 81 5.77 5.44 -20.15
C ALA A 81 5.05 4.16 -20.56
N SER A 82 5.79 3.07 -20.65
CA SER A 82 5.27 1.72 -20.80
C SER A 82 5.86 0.87 -19.68
N TYR A 83 5.04 0.07 -19.02
CA TYR A 83 5.50 -0.78 -17.93
C TYR A 83 4.69 -2.06 -17.82
N GLU A 84 5.35 -3.09 -17.31
CA GLU A 84 4.69 -4.28 -16.82
C GLU A 84 4.60 -4.23 -15.30
N ALA A 85 3.58 -4.87 -14.75
CA ALA A 85 3.44 -5.08 -13.32
C ALA A 85 2.99 -6.52 -13.07
N THR A 86 3.46 -7.12 -11.99
CA THR A 86 3.08 -8.48 -11.59
C THR A 86 2.76 -8.53 -10.11
N ILE A 87 1.68 -9.21 -9.74
CA ILE A 87 1.46 -9.72 -8.39
C ILE A 87 1.48 -11.25 -8.45
N SER A 88 2.20 -11.88 -7.53
CA SER A 88 2.28 -13.32 -7.40
C SER A 88 2.02 -13.78 -5.97
N ILE A 89 1.49 -14.98 -5.85
CA ILE A 89 1.31 -15.68 -4.58
C ILE A 89 1.98 -17.05 -4.67
N LYS A 90 2.81 -17.35 -3.68
CA LYS A 90 3.51 -18.62 -3.56
C LYS A 90 3.30 -19.22 -2.18
N ARG A 91 3.34 -20.54 -2.08
CA ARG A 91 3.49 -21.22 -0.79
C ARG A 91 4.83 -20.83 -0.18
N LYS A 92 4.90 -20.77 1.14
CA LYS A 92 6.17 -20.57 1.87
C LYS A 92 7.20 -21.66 1.55
N LYS A 93 6.74 -22.87 1.19
CA LYS A 93 7.57 -24.00 0.74
C LYS A 93 8.18 -23.82 -0.66
N GLY A 94 7.72 -22.84 -1.45
CA GLY A 94 8.32 -22.44 -2.72
C GLY A 94 7.39 -22.49 -3.93
N ASP A 95 6.33 -23.30 -3.90
CA ASP A 95 5.45 -23.47 -5.07
C ASP A 95 4.71 -22.17 -5.43
N LEU A 96 4.75 -21.79 -6.70
CA LEU A 96 3.91 -20.70 -7.22
C LEU A 96 2.46 -21.19 -7.33
N VAL A 97 1.55 -20.49 -6.68
CA VAL A 97 0.12 -20.85 -6.63
C VAL A 97 -0.69 -19.97 -7.57
N GLY A 98 -0.26 -18.73 -7.78
CA GLY A 98 -0.94 -17.79 -8.67
C GLY A 98 -0.05 -16.64 -9.10
N ARG A 99 -0.38 -16.08 -10.25
CA ARG A 99 0.25 -14.89 -10.81
C ARG A 99 -0.75 -14.09 -11.63
N LYS A 100 -0.69 -12.77 -11.51
CA LYS A 100 -1.39 -11.82 -12.39
C LYS A 100 -0.38 -10.82 -12.93
N ASN A 101 -0.40 -10.65 -14.25
CA ASN A 101 0.42 -9.69 -14.97
C ASN A 101 -0.47 -8.60 -15.60
N TRP A 102 0.07 -7.40 -15.70
CA TRP A 102 -0.47 -6.30 -16.49
C TRP A 102 0.63 -5.70 -17.36
N SER A 103 0.24 -5.19 -18.52
CA SER A 103 1.08 -4.36 -19.39
C SER A 103 0.28 -3.09 -19.67
N ASN A 104 0.87 -1.92 -19.39
CA ASN A 104 0.18 -0.65 -19.46
C ASN A 104 1.04 0.41 -20.15
N ASP A 105 0.36 1.26 -20.91
CA ASP A 105 0.91 2.49 -21.47
C ASP A 105 0.27 3.69 -20.77
N LEU A 106 1.08 4.65 -20.34
CA LEU A 106 0.64 5.90 -19.75
C LEU A 106 1.12 7.08 -20.58
N ILE A 107 0.30 8.13 -20.64
CA ILE A 107 0.67 9.42 -21.21
C ILE A 107 0.31 10.51 -20.21
N THR A 108 1.27 11.34 -19.85
CA THR A 108 1.04 12.58 -19.10
C THR A 108 1.29 13.79 -20.00
N LYS A 109 0.64 14.92 -19.69
CA LYS A 109 0.77 16.14 -20.49
C LYS A 109 2.02 16.93 -20.11
N THR A 110 2.37 16.91 -18.82
CA THR A 110 3.46 17.72 -18.27
C THR A 110 4.56 16.87 -17.65
N TYR A 111 5.74 17.47 -17.53
CA TYR A 111 6.86 16.87 -16.82
C TYR A 111 6.52 16.65 -15.34
N LEU A 112 5.87 17.63 -14.70
CA LEU A 112 5.47 17.53 -13.28
C LEU A 112 4.55 16.34 -13.03
N GLU A 113 3.59 16.07 -13.92
CA GLU A 113 2.74 14.88 -13.85
C GLU A 113 3.56 13.58 -14.02
N SER A 114 4.52 13.58 -14.95
CA SER A 114 5.37 12.41 -15.24
C SER A 114 6.28 12.03 -14.08
N THR A 115 6.67 13.01 -13.24
CA THR A 115 7.54 12.81 -12.08
C THR A 115 6.78 12.85 -10.75
N SER A 116 5.45 12.78 -10.78
CA SER A 116 4.64 12.94 -9.57
C SER A 116 4.72 11.71 -8.65
N LYS A 117 4.80 11.98 -7.34
CA LYS A 117 4.64 10.96 -6.28
C LYS A 117 3.17 10.70 -5.92
N GLU A 118 2.30 11.64 -6.28
CA GLU A 118 0.89 11.67 -5.88
C GLU A 118 -0.03 11.12 -6.97
N ILE A 119 0.41 11.14 -8.24
CA ILE A 119 -0.28 10.50 -9.34
C ILE A 119 0.24 9.07 -9.43
N PHE A 120 -0.66 8.09 -9.27
CA PHE A 120 -0.33 6.67 -9.27
C PHE A 120 -1.41 5.85 -9.95
N ASN A 121 -1.04 4.67 -10.42
CA ASN A 121 -1.97 3.66 -10.93
C ASN A 121 -2.12 2.54 -9.91
N ILE A 122 -3.36 2.07 -9.67
CA ILE A 122 -3.65 0.93 -8.81
C ILE A 122 -4.01 -0.27 -9.67
N HIS A 123 -3.31 -1.38 -9.46
CA HIS A 123 -3.66 -2.70 -9.98
C HIS A 123 -4.28 -3.55 -8.88
N PHE A 124 -5.42 -4.17 -9.17
CA PHE A 124 -6.13 -5.05 -8.24
C PHE A 124 -6.16 -6.48 -8.78
N ASN A 125 -5.86 -7.44 -7.90
CA ASN A 125 -6.12 -8.84 -8.17
C ASN A 125 -6.58 -9.59 -6.93
N GLU A 126 -7.40 -10.61 -7.15
CA GLU A 126 -7.80 -11.57 -6.14
C GLU A 126 -7.21 -12.95 -6.45
N PHE A 127 -6.65 -13.58 -5.41
CA PHE A 127 -6.34 -15.02 -5.45
C PHE A 127 -7.26 -15.75 -4.48
N ARG A 128 -7.73 -16.94 -4.87
CA ARG A 128 -8.38 -17.88 -3.95
C ARG A 128 -7.39 -18.98 -3.63
N VAL A 129 -7.09 -19.18 -2.34
CA VAL A 129 -6.10 -20.18 -1.89
C VAL A 129 -6.70 -21.12 -0.84
N PRO A 130 -6.28 -22.39 -0.80
CA PRO A 130 -6.69 -23.33 0.25
C PRO A 130 -6.32 -22.88 1.66
N LEU A 131 -7.12 -23.30 2.65
CA LEU A 131 -6.80 -23.18 4.07
C LEU A 131 -5.62 -24.06 4.50
N GLY A 132 -5.00 -23.71 5.64
CA GLY A 132 -4.01 -24.55 6.33
C GLY A 132 -2.57 -24.42 5.81
N GLU A 133 -2.30 -23.48 4.91
CA GLU A 133 -0.96 -23.23 4.38
C GLU A 133 -0.52 -21.77 4.59
N ASP A 134 0.80 -21.56 4.69
CA ASP A 134 1.42 -20.24 4.69
C ASP A 134 1.71 -19.78 3.26
N TYR A 135 1.30 -18.56 2.92
CA TYR A 135 1.56 -17.96 1.61
C TYR A 135 2.39 -16.68 1.71
N ILE A 136 3.18 -16.43 0.67
CA ILE A 136 3.95 -15.20 0.48
C ILE A 136 3.39 -14.52 -0.76
N ILE A 137 2.95 -13.27 -0.60
CA ILE A 137 2.51 -12.41 -1.70
C ILE A 137 3.65 -11.46 -2.04
N SER A 138 3.93 -11.31 -3.32
CA SER A 138 4.96 -10.38 -3.81
C SER A 138 4.49 -9.63 -5.04
N ALA A 139 5.04 -8.44 -5.24
CA ALA A 139 4.89 -7.67 -6.46
C ALA A 139 6.26 -7.38 -7.08
N GLY A 140 6.30 -7.21 -8.40
CA GLY A 140 7.53 -6.95 -9.15
C GLY A 140 7.26 -6.63 -10.61
N ASN A 141 8.36 -6.38 -11.36
CA ASN A 141 8.40 -5.75 -12.69
C ASN A 141 7.87 -4.31 -12.66
N PHE A 142 8.73 -3.33 -13.02
CA PHE A 142 8.34 -1.92 -13.26
C PHE A 142 9.23 -1.27 -14.35
N GLY A 143 9.54 -2.03 -15.40
CA GLY A 143 10.26 -1.55 -16.59
C GLY A 143 10.37 -2.64 -17.65
N SER A 144 10.39 -2.24 -18.92
CA SER A 144 10.80 -3.05 -20.07
C SER A 144 12.30 -2.89 -20.31
#